data_AF-A4P1G7-F1
#
_entry.id   AF-A4P1G7-F1
#
_cell.length_a   1.000
_cell.length_b   1.000
_cell.length_c   1.000
_cell.angle_alpha   90.00
_cell.angle_beta   90.00
_cell.angle_gamma   90.00
#
_symmetry.space_group_name_H-M   'P 1'
#
loop_
_entity.id
_entity.type
_entity.pdbx_description
1 polymer ?
#
loop_
_entity_poly.entity_id
_entity_poly.type
_entity_poly.pdbx_seq_one_letter_code
_entity_poly.pdbx_strand_id
1 'polypeptide(L)'
;MSQYKPFFLRDQRIKNNCLDLIKELPTDDKKPLVVKIQPITRSLEQNSKLHALLSDISKQCEFNGKKRDIDTWKMIMVSAHKIATGGQAEMVIGLEGK
;
A
#
# COMPACT_ATOMS: atom_id res chain seq x y z
N MET A 1 -2.85 10.12 -0.55
CA MET A 1 -3.55 8.84 -0.78
C MET A 1 -4.55 9.06 -1.90
N SER A 2 -4.61 8.19 -2.91
CA SER A 2 -5.60 8.34 -3.99
C SER A 2 -7.00 8.20 -3.41
N GLN A 3 -7.91 9.12 -3.75
CA GLN A 3 -9.30 9.09 -3.30
C GLN A 3 -10.06 7.87 -3.84
N TYR A 4 -9.57 7.27 -4.93
CA TYR A 4 -10.21 6.16 -5.64
C TYR A 4 -9.43 4.86 -5.43
N LYS A 5 -10.17 3.78 -5.14
CA LYS A 5 -9.62 2.42 -5.07
C LYS A 5 -9.42 1.86 -6.49
N PRO A 6 -8.42 0.99 -6.71
CA PRO A 6 -8.21 0.37 -8.01
C PRO A 6 -9.36 -0.59 -8.37
N PHE A 7 -9.74 -0.60 -9.65
CA PHE A 7 -10.70 -1.55 -10.19
C PHE A 7 -9.99 -2.80 -10.72
N PHE A 8 -10.36 -3.96 -10.20
CA PHE A 8 -9.89 -5.25 -10.72
C PHE A 8 -10.92 -5.80 -11.71
N LEU A 9 -10.66 -5.63 -13.00
CA LEU A 9 -11.58 -6.03 -14.08
C LEU A 9 -11.68 -7.56 -14.23
N ARG A 10 -12.37 -8.22 -13.30
CA ARG A 10 -12.57 -9.68 -13.27
C ARG A 10 -13.88 -10.13 -13.91
N ASP A 11 -14.84 -9.21 -14.06
CA ASP A 11 -16.18 -9.49 -14.59
C ASP A 11 -16.76 -8.22 -15.26
N GLN A 12 -17.75 -8.41 -16.14
CA GLN A 12 -18.40 -7.32 -16.87
C GLN A 12 -19.08 -6.30 -15.94
N ARG A 13 -19.58 -6.73 -14.77
CA ARG A 13 -20.15 -5.82 -13.76
C ARG A 13 -19.15 -4.78 -13.27
N ILE A 14 -17.92 -5.22 -12.97
CA ILE A 14 -16.86 -4.33 -12.47
C ILE A 14 -16.40 -3.40 -13.58
N LYS A 15 -16.37 -3.88 -14.82
CA LYS A 15 -16.08 -3.07 -16.00
C LYS A 15 -17.10 -1.96 -16.20
N ASN A 16 -18.39 -2.25 -16.08
CA ASN A 16 -19.44 -1.25 -16.20
C ASN A 16 -19.34 -0.19 -15.08
N ASN A 17 -19.14 -0.61 -13.83
CA ASN A 17 -18.93 0.32 -12.72
C ASN A 17 -17.71 1.24 -12.92
N CYS A 18 -16.62 0.71 -13.49
CA CYS A 18 -15.44 1.50 -13.83
C CYS A 18 -15.74 2.54 -14.91
N LEU A 19 -16.51 2.17 -15.93
CA LEU A 19 -16.95 3.11 -16.98
C LEU A 19 -17.83 4.22 -16.43
N ASP A 20 -18.78 3.88 -15.55
CA ASP A 20 -19.67 4.87 -14.97
C ASP A 20 -18.90 5.85 -14.08
N LEU A 21 -17.97 5.36 -13.27
CA LEU A 21 -17.07 6.24 -12.52
C LEU A 21 -16.30 7.18 -13.46
N ILE A 22 -15.70 6.66 -14.54
CA ILE A 22 -14.92 7.48 -15.48
C ILE A 22 -15.78 8.60 -16.11
N LYS A 23 -17.06 8.33 -16.40
CA LYS A 23 -17.98 9.36 -16.93
C LYS A 23 -18.28 10.46 -15.91
N GLU A 24 -18.29 10.15 -14.62
CA GLU A 24 -18.55 11.11 -13.54
C GLU A 24 -17.30 11.91 -13.13
N LEU A 25 -16.10 11.50 -13.56
CA LEU A 25 -14.87 12.19 -13.19
C LEU A 25 -14.78 13.58 -13.87
N PRO A 26 -14.38 14.62 -13.13
CA PRO A 26 -14.18 15.94 -13.71
C PRO A 26 -12.94 15.96 -14.60
N THR A 27 -13.04 16.66 -15.72
CA THR A 27 -11.89 17.00 -16.57
C THR A 27 -11.38 18.38 -16.19
N ASP A 28 -10.15 18.46 -15.68
CA ASP A 28 -9.47 19.71 -15.31
C ASP A 28 -8.09 19.77 -15.97
N ASP A 29 -7.81 20.85 -16.70
CA ASP A 29 -6.55 21.06 -17.42
C ASP A 29 -5.37 21.35 -16.48
N LYS A 30 -5.63 21.98 -15.32
CA LYS A 30 -4.62 22.32 -14.32
C LYS A 30 -4.33 21.14 -13.38
N LYS A 31 -5.28 20.23 -13.21
CA LYS A 31 -5.14 19.02 -12.37
C LYS A 31 -5.75 17.79 -13.06
N PRO A 32 -5.14 17.29 -14.14
CA PRO A 32 -5.67 16.14 -14.87
C PRO A 32 -5.62 14.87 -14.02
N LEU A 33 -6.62 14.02 -14.19
CA LEU A 33 -6.66 12.68 -13.62
C LEU A 33 -5.96 11.69 -14.56
N VAL A 34 -5.11 10.82 -14.01
CA VAL A 34 -4.37 9.81 -14.78
C VAL A 34 -5.01 8.43 -14.58
N VAL A 35 -5.38 7.78 -15.68
CA VAL A 35 -5.87 6.40 -15.70
C VAL A 35 -4.72 5.46 -16.10
N LYS A 36 -4.47 4.44 -15.29
CA LYS A 36 -3.43 3.43 -15.55
C LYS A 36 -4.04 2.04 -15.65
N ILE A 37 -3.85 1.38 -16.79
CA ILE A 37 -4.25 0.00 -17.04
C ILE A 37 -3.00 -0.87 -17.00
N GLN A 38 -2.99 -1.89 -16.15
CA GLN A 38 -1.85 -2.80 -16.00
C GLN A 38 -2.35 -4.20 -15.62
N PRO A 39 -1.63 -5.27 -16.01
CA PRO A 39 -2.00 -6.63 -15.63
C PRO A 39 -1.94 -6.80 -14.11
N ILE A 40 -2.80 -7.68 -13.59
CA ILE A 40 -2.75 -8.06 -12.18
C ILE A 40 -1.50 -8.91 -11.96
N THR A 41 -0.63 -8.47 -11.05
CA THR A 41 0.47 -9.31 -10.56
C THR A 41 0.12 -9.83 -9.18
N ARG A 42 0.56 -11.05 -8.86
CA ARG A 42 0.40 -11.62 -7.50
C ARG A 42 0.95 -10.68 -6.43
N SER A 43 2.07 -10.02 -6.76
CA SER A 43 2.71 -9.03 -5.89
C SER A 43 1.87 -7.77 -5.69
N LEU A 44 1.08 -7.33 -6.67
CA LEU A 44 0.25 -6.12 -6.54
C LEU A 44 -0.89 -6.33 -5.52
N GLU A 45 -1.58 -7.47 -5.58
CA GLU A 45 -2.61 -7.82 -4.60
C GLU A 45 -2.01 -8.02 -3.20
N GLN A 46 -0.88 -8.72 -3.11
CA GLN A 46 -0.18 -8.94 -1.83
C GLN A 46 0.28 -7.62 -1.22
N ASN A 47 0.88 -6.72 -2.01
CA ASN A 47 1.34 -5.43 -1.54
C ASN A 47 0.17 -4.54 -1.10
N SER A 48 -0.93 -4.53 -1.86
CA SER A 48 -2.14 -3.77 -1.48
C SER A 48 -2.75 -4.26 -0.16
N LYS A 49 -2.83 -5.58 0.04
CA LYS A 49 -3.30 -6.18 1.31
C LYS A 49 -2.35 -5.86 2.46
N LEU A 50 -1.03 -5.97 2.24
CA LEU A 50 -0.03 -5.63 3.25
C LEU A 50 -0.15 -4.17 3.68
N HIS A 51 -0.24 -3.24 2.73
CA HIS A 51 -0.42 -1.82 3.04
C HIS A 51 -1.73 -1.54 3.79
N ALA A 52 -2.83 -2.23 3.45
CA ALA A 52 -4.09 -2.08 4.17
C ALA A 52 -3.97 -2.55 5.63
N LEU A 53 -3.35 -3.70 5.86
CA LEU A 53 -3.10 -4.24 7.21
C LEU A 53 -2.18 -3.33 8.02
N LEU A 54 -1.08 -2.86 7.43
CA LEU A 54 -0.15 -1.94 8.10
C LEU A 54 -0.82 -0.59 8.42
N SER A 55 -1.67 -0.09 7.53
CA SER A 55 -2.45 1.14 7.79
C SER A 55 -3.41 0.96 8.95
N ASP A 56 -3.96 -0.23 9.14
CA ASP A 56 -4.88 -0.54 10.22
C ASP A 56 -4.13 -0.65 11.55
N ILE A 57 -3.03 -1.41 11.57
CA ILE A 57 -2.13 -1.55 12.72
C ILE A 57 -1.59 -0.18 13.15
N SER A 58 -1.20 0.69 12.22
CA SER A 58 -0.73 2.05 12.53
C SER A 58 -1.76 2.90 13.28
N LYS A 59 -3.06 2.66 13.07
CA LYS A 59 -4.14 3.39 13.74
C LYS A 59 -4.48 2.80 15.11
N GLN A 60 -4.45 1.47 15.21
CA GLN A 60 -4.94 0.72 16.37
C GLN A 60 -3.87 0.39 17.40
N CYS A 61 -2.62 0.23 16.96
CA CYS A 61 -1.52 -0.26 17.80
C CYS A 61 -0.44 0.80 18.04
N GLU A 62 0.15 0.75 19.22
CA GLU A 62 1.30 1.54 19.60
C GLU A 62 2.50 0.61 19.78
N PHE A 63 3.67 1.01 19.28
CA PHE A 63 4.91 0.28 19.47
C PHE A 63 5.85 1.07 20.37
N ASN A 64 6.19 0.46 21.51
CA ASN A 64 6.99 1.07 22.57
C ASN A 64 6.40 2.41 23.07
N GLY A 65 5.09 2.41 23.34
CA GLY A 65 4.35 3.58 23.85
C GLY A 65 4.14 4.72 22.86
N LYS A 66 4.37 4.51 21.56
CA LYS A 66 4.14 5.53 20.52
C LYS A 66 3.42 4.95 19.30
N LYS A 67 2.50 5.71 18.73
CA LYS A 67 1.97 5.44 17.39
C LYS A 67 3.10 5.59 16.37
N ARG A 68 3.22 4.60 15.49
CA ARG A 68 4.21 4.57 14.40
C ARG A 68 3.50 4.69 13.07
N ASP A 69 4.17 5.29 12.10
CA ASP A 69 3.70 5.35 10.72
C ASP A 69 3.77 3.96 10.05
N ILE A 70 3.18 3.89 8.86
CA ILE A 70 3.04 2.65 8.08
C ILE A 70 4.40 2.07 7.68
N ASP A 71 5.37 2.91 7.31
CA ASP A 71 6.71 2.48 6.90
C ASP A 71 7.51 1.95 8.09
N THR A 72 7.40 2.60 9.26
CA THR A 72 7.97 2.09 10.50
C THR A 72 7.36 0.74 10.89
N TRP A 73 6.03 0.59 10.83
CA TRP A 73 5.37 -0.70 11.10
C TRP A 73 5.79 -1.78 10.10
N LYS A 74 5.99 -1.42 8.82
CA LYS A 74 6.52 -2.34 7.81
C LYS A 74 7.90 -2.85 8.22
N MET A 75 8.81 -1.97 8.64
CA MET A 75 10.14 -2.38 9.10
C MET A 75 10.06 -3.27 10.34
N ILE A 76 9.23 -2.92 11.33
CA ILE A 76 9.05 -3.73 12.54
C ILE A 76 8.59 -5.15 12.17
N MET A 77 7.58 -5.28 11.29
CA MET A 77 7.04 -6.57 10.87
C MET A 77 8.05 -7.40 10.08
N VAL A 78 8.80 -6.79 9.16
CA VAL A 78 9.84 -7.47 8.39
C VAL A 78 10.99 -7.93 9.31
N SER A 79 11.44 -7.07 10.22
CA SER A 79 12.48 -7.40 11.19
C SER A 79 12.05 -8.52 12.14
N ALA A 80 10.82 -8.45 12.68
CA ALA A 80 10.26 -9.50 13.53
C ALA A 80 10.14 -10.83 12.77
N HIS A 81 9.68 -10.81 11.52
CA HIS A 81 9.60 -12.00 10.67
C HIS A 81 10.98 -12.59 10.35
N LYS A 82 11.99 -11.75 10.08
CA LYS A 82 13.36 -12.19 9.81
C LYS A 82 13.98 -12.89 11.03
N ILE A 83 13.77 -12.35 12.24
CA ILE A 83 14.21 -12.98 13.49
C ILE A 83 13.46 -14.31 13.72
N ALA A 84 12.14 -14.32 13.54
CA ALA A 84 11.31 -15.52 13.75
C ALA A 84 11.64 -16.67 12.77
N THR A 85 12.13 -16.34 11.57
CA THR A 85 12.53 -17.33 10.54
C THR A 85 14.00 -17.76 10.67
N GLY A 86 14.68 -17.39 11.77
CA GLY A 86 16.06 -17.79 12.05
C GLY A 86 17.11 -16.97 11.29
N GLY A 87 16.70 -15.89 10.62
CA GLY A 87 17.61 -14.94 9.98
C GLY A 87 18.25 -14.00 11.00
N GLN A 88 19.52 -13.67 10.81
CA GLN A 88 20.17 -12.62 11.60
C GLN A 88 19.69 -11.24 11.13
N ALA A 89 19.30 -10.40 12.09
CA ALA A 89 19.03 -8.99 11.81
C ALA A 89 20.38 -8.28 11.60
N GLU A 90 20.75 -8.05 10.34
CA GLU A 90 21.89 -7.19 10.00
C GLU A 90 21.51 -5.73 10.27
N MET A 91 22.10 -5.16 11.31
CA MET A 91 22.08 -3.73 11.58
C MET A 91 23.11 -3.08 10.66
N VAL A 92 22.65 -2.39 9.63
CA VAL A 92 23.51 -1.61 8.74
C VAL A 92 23.41 -0.14 9.16
N ILE A 93 24.57 0.49 9.35
CA ILE A 93 24.66 1.93 9.63
C ILE A 93 24.17 2.66 8.38
N GLY A 94 23.36 3.71 8.53
CA GLY A 94 22.92 4.51 7.39
C GLY A 94 24.11 5.05 6.60
N LEU A 95 23.92 5.32 5.31
CA LEU A 95 24.92 5.97 4.44
C LEU A 95 25.44 7.31 4.99
N GLU A 96 24.75 7.86 5.99
CA GLU A 96 25.07 9.13 6.65
C GLU A 96 26.13 8.99 7.77
N GLY A 97 26.60 7.77 8.07
CA GLY A 97 27.79 7.55 8.89
C GLY A 97 27.75 8.14 10.30
N LYS A 98 26.55 8.28 10.89
CA LYS A 98 26.36 8.69 12.29
C LYS A 98 25.39 7.78 13.01
#